data_AF-A0A2E4W926-F1
#
_entry.id   AF-A0A2E4W926-F1
#
_cell.length_a   1.000
_cell.length_b   1.000
_cell.length_c   1.000
_cell.angle_alpha   90.00
_cell.angle_beta   90.00
_cell.angle_gamma   90.00
#
_symmetry.space_group_name_H-M   'P 1'
#
loop_
_entity.id
_entity.type
_entity.pdbx_description
1 polymer ?
#
loop_
_entity_poly.entity_id
_entity_poly.type
_entity_poly.pdbx_seq_one_letter_code
_entity_poly.pdbx_strand_id
1 'polypeptide(L)'
;MRDLIAATLAVLLLVTAASLGTALHTFRQRRRAQHLREQEHGRRIIAELPSNTDMTLFSEDDDTFSYGDATIDKQRITAVRVLINGTPLAVYESIRFQLSAPATPTAFKDRPEDIAHDRWDVAIETLDGTTIVECGAIRERISQELARRIFDRIKLDLMERDDTTRAS
;
A
#
# COMPACT_ATOMS: atom_id res chain seq x y z
N MET A 1 38.77 20.08 -33.93
CA MET A 1 37.32 19.72 -34.00
C MET A 1 36.96 18.56 -33.06
N ARG A 2 37.68 17.42 -33.09
CA ARG A 2 37.41 16.28 -32.18
C ARG A 2 37.41 16.64 -30.69
N ASP A 3 38.36 17.45 -30.25
CA ASP A 3 38.48 17.81 -28.82
C ASP A 3 37.38 18.77 -28.35
N LEU A 4 36.89 19.64 -29.24
CA LEU A 4 35.71 20.47 -28.99
C LEU A 4 34.44 19.62 -28.88
N ILE A 5 34.27 18.63 -29.77
CA ILE A 5 33.13 17.70 -29.73
C ILE A 5 33.16 16.87 -28.44
N ALA A 6 34.33 16.38 -28.04
CA ALA A 6 34.50 15.63 -26.80
C ALA A 6 34.20 16.49 -25.56
N ALA A 7 34.69 17.73 -25.51
CA ALA A 7 34.38 18.66 -24.42
C ALA A 7 32.88 18.97 -24.32
N THR A 8 32.21 19.16 -25.46
CA THR A 8 30.76 19.43 -25.50
C THR A 8 29.95 18.23 -25.02
N LEU A 9 30.32 17.02 -25.44
CA LEU A 9 29.69 15.77 -24.96
C LEU A 9 29.90 15.54 -23.47
N ALA A 10 31.10 15.82 -22.95
CA ALA A 10 31.40 15.68 -21.52
C ALA A 10 30.55 16.64 -20.68
N VAL A 11 30.40 17.89 -21.11
CA VAL A 11 29.54 18.88 -20.44
C VAL A 11 28.07 18.44 -20.50
N LEU A 12 27.59 17.95 -21.65
CA LEU A 12 26.24 17.43 -21.78
C LEU A 12 25.99 16.29 -20.79
N LEU A 13 26.87 15.30 -20.73
CA LEU A 13 26.76 14.16 -19.82
C LEU A 13 26.75 14.58 -18.34
N LEU A 14 27.58 15.56 -17.96
CA LEU A 14 27.61 16.12 -16.60
C LEU A 14 26.29 16.82 -16.24
N VAL A 15 25.73 17.60 -17.16
CA VAL A 15 24.44 18.27 -16.97
C VAL A 15 23.32 17.23 -16.82
N THR A 16 23.30 16.20 -17.67
CA THR A 16 22.31 15.11 -17.57
C THR A 16 22.41 14.37 -16.25
N ALA A 17 23.62 14.01 -15.83
CA ALA A 17 23.86 13.34 -14.54
C ALA A 17 23.45 14.23 -13.34
N ALA A 18 23.75 15.53 -13.40
CA ALA A 18 23.35 16.48 -12.37
C ALA A 18 21.83 16.64 -12.29
N SER A 19 21.13 16.67 -13.43
CA SER A 19 19.65 16.75 -13.49
C SER A 19 18.97 15.49 -12.91
N LEU A 20 19.51 14.31 -13.22
CA LEU A 20 19.08 13.03 -12.64
C LEU A 20 19.33 13.00 -11.13
N GLY A 21 20.49 13.47 -10.69
CA GLY A 21 20.85 13.55 -9.27
C GLY A 21 19.95 14.50 -8.48
N THR A 22 19.64 15.68 -9.02
CA THR A 22 18.75 16.66 -8.37
C THR A 22 17.30 16.19 -8.32
N ALA A 23 16.80 15.57 -9.39
CA ALA A 23 15.47 14.94 -9.37
C ALA A 23 15.37 13.88 -8.27
N LEU A 24 16.37 12.99 -8.16
CA LEU A 24 16.44 11.98 -7.11
C LEU A 24 16.50 12.59 -5.69
N HIS A 25 17.23 13.69 -5.55
CA HIS A 25 17.41 14.38 -4.27
C HIS A 25 16.16 15.11 -3.81
N THR A 26 15.44 15.77 -4.73
CA THR A 26 14.15 16.40 -4.44
C THR A 26 13.07 15.39 -4.09
N PHE A 27 13.07 14.22 -4.74
CA PHE A 27 12.15 13.12 -4.43
C PHE A 27 12.38 12.58 -3.00
N ARG A 28 13.65 12.39 -2.61
CA ARG A 28 14.02 11.99 -1.23
C ARG A 28 13.69 13.04 -0.18
N GLN A 29 13.79 14.33 -0.53
CA GLN A 29 13.52 15.43 0.41
C GLN A 29 12.02 15.61 0.66
N ARG A 30 11.17 15.47 -0.37
CA ARG A 30 9.71 15.41 -0.21
C ARG A 30 9.28 14.23 0.67
N ARG A 31 9.93 13.08 0.51
CA ARG A 31 9.71 11.87 1.33
C ARG A 31 9.96 12.09 2.82
N ARG A 32 11.01 12.83 3.19
CA ARG A 32 11.28 13.19 4.59
C ARG A 32 10.23 14.16 5.17
N ALA A 33 9.78 15.13 4.37
CA ALA A 33 8.80 16.12 4.81
C ALA A 33 7.39 15.51 5.04
N GLN A 34 7.01 14.49 4.27
CA GLN A 34 5.74 13.78 4.43
C GLN A 34 5.77 12.85 5.65
N HIS A 35 6.89 12.14 5.89
CA HIS A 35 7.11 11.40 7.13
C HIS A 35 7.04 12.26 8.40
N LEU A 36 7.60 13.48 8.36
CA LEU A 36 7.58 14.41 9.49
C LEU A 36 6.17 14.92 9.81
N ARG A 37 5.32 15.18 8.80
CA ARG A 37 3.93 15.64 9.00
C ARG A 37 3.00 14.58 9.57
N GLU A 38 3.25 13.30 9.26
CA GLU A 38 2.47 12.21 9.83
C GLU A 38 2.95 11.82 11.25
N GLN A 39 4.25 11.96 11.53
CA GLN A 39 4.77 11.84 12.90
C GLN A 39 4.23 12.95 13.82
N GLU A 40 3.99 14.16 13.31
CA GLU A 40 3.33 15.24 14.04
C GLU A 40 1.88 14.94 14.42
N HIS A 41 1.22 13.95 13.77
CA HIS A 41 -0.15 13.53 14.08
C HIS A 41 -0.23 12.22 14.90
N GLY A 42 0.91 11.65 15.33
CA GLY A 42 0.93 10.42 16.13
C GLY A 42 0.54 9.13 15.38
N ARG A 43 0.34 9.20 14.06
CA ARG A 43 -0.07 8.05 13.23
C ARG A 43 1.12 7.17 12.86
N ARG A 44 0.93 5.86 12.97
CA ARG A 44 1.97 4.87 12.63
C ARG A 44 1.90 4.55 11.14
N ILE A 45 2.95 4.89 10.41
CA ILE A 45 3.08 4.52 8.99
C ILE A 45 3.37 3.03 8.87
N ILE A 46 2.52 2.32 8.13
CA ILE A 46 2.66 0.87 7.90
C ILE A 46 3.37 0.63 6.56
N ALA A 47 2.92 1.31 5.51
CA ALA A 47 3.43 1.12 4.16
C ALA A 47 3.30 2.40 3.33
N GLU A 48 4.22 2.57 2.38
CA GLU A 48 4.09 3.59 1.34
C GLU A 48 3.84 2.89 0.01
N LEU A 49 2.76 3.27 -0.66
CA LEU A 49 2.24 2.59 -1.83
C LEU A 49 2.48 3.46 -3.07
N PRO A 50 3.01 2.90 -4.16
CA PRO A 50 3.11 3.63 -5.42
C PRO A 50 1.71 3.82 -6.01
N SER A 51 1.34 5.06 -6.30
CA SER A 51 0.19 5.41 -7.13
C SER A 51 0.67 5.88 -8.51
N ASN A 52 -0.25 5.98 -9.48
CA ASN A 52 0.06 6.29 -10.88
C ASN A 52 0.84 7.61 -11.07
N THR A 53 0.71 8.55 -10.13
CA THR A 53 1.38 9.87 -10.21
C THR A 53 2.15 10.24 -8.94
N ASP A 54 1.78 9.69 -7.78
CA ASP A 54 2.31 10.06 -6.46
C ASP A 54 2.50 8.84 -5.55
N MET A 55 3.01 9.04 -4.33
CA MET A 55 3.05 8.01 -3.29
C MET A 55 1.91 8.21 -2.29
N THR A 56 1.11 7.18 -2.07
CA THR A 56 0.01 7.16 -1.10
C THR A 56 0.45 6.44 0.15
N LEU A 57 0.23 7.05 1.31
CA LEU A 57 0.57 6.44 2.60
C LEU A 57 -0.58 5.57 3.10
N PHE A 58 -0.21 4.40 3.62
CA PHE A 58 -1.09 3.58 4.43
C PHE A 58 -0.64 3.71 5.88
N SER A 59 -1.46 4.36 6.69
CA SER A 59 -1.17 4.66 8.08
C SER A 59 -2.23 4.10 9.00
N GLU A 60 -1.83 3.89 10.24
CA GLU A 60 -2.66 3.42 11.32
C GLU A 60 -2.80 4.51 12.39
N ASP A 61 -4.02 4.68 12.86
CA ASP A 61 -4.41 5.42 14.05
C ASP A 61 -4.99 4.43 15.08
N ASP A 62 -5.42 4.88 16.26
CA ASP A 62 -5.98 3.98 17.29
C ASP A 62 -7.22 3.23 16.77
N ASP A 63 -8.20 3.97 16.22
CA ASP A 63 -9.49 3.42 15.78
C ASP A 63 -9.62 3.25 14.26
N THR A 64 -8.69 3.79 13.47
CA THR A 64 -8.81 3.81 12.00
C THR A 64 -7.54 3.41 11.27
N PHE A 65 -7.70 2.87 10.06
CA PHE A 65 -6.66 2.86 9.04
C PHE A 65 -6.95 3.96 8.02
N SER A 66 -5.91 4.61 7.49
CA SER A 66 -6.04 5.63 6.45
C SER A 66 -5.27 5.20 5.20
N TYR A 67 -5.89 5.38 4.04
CA TYR A 67 -5.30 5.11 2.73
C TYR A 67 -5.75 6.16 1.71
N GLY A 68 -4.85 7.09 1.36
CA GLY A 68 -5.24 8.25 0.55
C GLY A 68 -6.33 9.04 1.25
N ASP A 69 -7.44 9.29 0.56
CA ASP A 69 -8.63 9.95 1.13
C ASP A 69 -9.58 8.98 1.86
N ALA A 70 -9.33 7.67 1.79
CA ALA A 70 -10.16 6.67 2.44
C ALA A 70 -9.78 6.51 3.91
N THR A 71 -10.79 6.56 4.79
CA THR A 71 -10.67 6.21 6.20
C THR A 71 -11.46 4.95 6.47
N ILE A 72 -10.84 3.98 7.13
CA ILE A 72 -11.40 2.66 7.41
C ILE A 72 -11.50 2.51 8.92
N ASP A 73 -12.72 2.49 9.43
CA ASP A 73 -12.99 2.21 10.84
C ASP A 73 -12.69 0.74 11.14
N LYS A 74 -11.73 0.51 12.04
CA LYS A 74 -11.30 -0.84 12.41
C LYS A 74 -12.43 -1.66 13.05
N GLN A 75 -13.39 -1.01 13.72
CA GLN A 75 -14.54 -1.70 14.31
C GLN A 75 -15.50 -2.26 13.27
N ARG A 76 -15.42 -1.79 12.03
CA ARG A 76 -16.29 -2.22 10.94
C ARG A 76 -15.64 -3.22 10.00
N ILE A 77 -14.35 -3.52 10.19
CA ILE A 77 -13.62 -4.49 9.36
C ILE A 77 -14.15 -5.89 9.64
N THR A 78 -14.62 -6.54 8.59
CA THR A 78 -15.16 -7.91 8.58
C THR A 78 -14.14 -8.91 8.08
N ALA A 79 -13.30 -8.52 7.11
CA ALA A 79 -12.24 -9.38 6.60
C ALA A 79 -11.10 -8.56 5.96
N VAL A 80 -9.94 -9.20 5.85
CA VAL A 80 -8.82 -8.71 5.06
C VAL A 80 -8.29 -9.83 4.18
N ARG A 81 -7.99 -9.51 2.91
CA ARG A 81 -7.51 -10.48 1.91
C ARG A 81 -6.32 -9.93 1.14
N VAL A 82 -5.28 -10.76 0.96
CA VAL A 82 -4.22 -10.47 -0.02
C VAL A 82 -4.66 -10.99 -1.37
N LEU A 83 -4.58 -10.14 -2.39
CA LEU A 83 -4.93 -10.48 -3.76
C LEU A 83 -3.66 -10.54 -4.63
N ILE A 84 -3.60 -11.53 -5.53
CA ILE A 84 -2.68 -11.59 -6.65
C ILE A 84 -3.50 -11.56 -7.93
N ASN A 85 -3.29 -10.57 -8.80
CA ASN A 85 -4.03 -10.40 -10.06
C ASN A 85 -5.56 -10.42 -9.85
N GLY A 86 -6.04 -9.91 -8.70
CA GLY A 86 -7.46 -9.93 -8.30
C GLY A 86 -7.92 -11.22 -7.62
N THR A 87 -7.13 -12.29 -7.62
CA THR A 87 -7.46 -13.56 -6.96
C THR A 87 -6.99 -13.57 -5.50
N PRO A 88 -7.83 -13.94 -4.52
CA PRO A 88 -7.42 -14.01 -3.13
C PRO A 88 -6.41 -15.14 -2.88
N LEU A 89 -5.23 -14.79 -2.36
CA LEU A 89 -4.18 -15.72 -1.94
C LEU A 89 -4.29 -16.07 -0.45
N ALA A 90 -4.55 -15.06 0.39
CA ALA A 90 -4.64 -15.21 1.84
C ALA A 90 -5.83 -14.42 2.36
N VAL A 91 -6.49 -14.95 3.39
CA VAL A 91 -7.71 -14.39 3.96
C VAL A 91 -7.64 -14.48 5.48
N TYR A 92 -8.04 -13.41 6.15
CA TYR A 92 -8.44 -13.46 7.54
C TYR A 92 -9.81 -12.80 7.69
N GLU A 93 -10.75 -13.52 8.27
CA GLU A 93 -12.12 -13.07 8.53
C GLU A 93 -12.32 -12.94 10.03
N SER A 94 -12.96 -11.85 10.45
CA SER A 94 -13.22 -11.58 11.86
C SER A 94 -14.31 -12.51 12.38
N ILE A 95 -14.00 -13.19 13.48
CA ILE A 95 -14.86 -14.19 14.11
C ILE A 95 -16.17 -13.56 14.56
N ARG A 96 -16.13 -12.33 15.11
CA ARG A 96 -17.34 -11.61 15.56
C ARG A 96 -18.41 -11.48 14.46
N PHE A 97 -17.97 -11.34 13.21
CA PHE A 97 -18.85 -11.17 12.05
C PHE A 97 -19.19 -12.50 11.36
N GLN A 98 -18.32 -13.51 11.44
CA GLN A 98 -18.66 -14.87 11.00
C GLN A 98 -19.83 -15.47 11.78
N LEU A 99 -19.93 -15.16 13.08
CA LEU A 99 -21.08 -15.59 13.90
C LEU A 99 -22.40 -14.90 13.47
N SER A 100 -22.32 -13.75 12.79
CA SER A 100 -23.48 -12.90 12.49
C SER A 100 -24.04 -13.08 11.07
N ALA A 101 -23.28 -13.61 10.11
CA ALA A 101 -23.78 -13.85 8.75
C ALA A 101 -22.97 -14.93 8.00
N PRO A 102 -23.61 -15.77 7.14
CA PRO A 102 -22.88 -16.67 6.26
C PRO A 102 -22.03 -15.87 5.26
N ALA A 103 -20.72 -16.13 5.23
CA ALA A 103 -19.76 -15.44 4.39
C ALA A 103 -20.15 -15.57 2.91
N THR A 104 -20.50 -14.46 2.28
CA THR A 104 -20.64 -14.39 0.82
C THR A 104 -19.25 -14.14 0.24
N PRO A 105 -18.74 -15.00 -0.67
CA PRO A 105 -17.46 -14.75 -1.32
C PRO A 105 -17.53 -13.42 -2.07
N THR A 106 -16.70 -12.45 -1.67
CA THR A 106 -16.57 -11.19 -2.39
C THR A 106 -16.03 -11.50 -3.78
N ALA A 107 -16.84 -11.26 -4.82
CA ALA A 107 -16.41 -11.41 -6.19
C ALA A 107 -15.45 -10.27 -6.55
N PHE A 108 -14.18 -10.59 -6.70
CA PHE A 108 -13.17 -9.65 -7.18
C PHE A 108 -13.14 -9.71 -8.71
N LYS A 109 -13.19 -8.54 -9.34
CA LYS A 109 -13.10 -8.44 -10.80
C LYS A 109 -11.64 -8.64 -11.20
N ASP A 110 -11.36 -9.69 -11.98
CA ASP A 110 -10.08 -9.81 -12.69
C ASP A 110 -9.84 -8.52 -13.48
N ARG A 111 -8.73 -7.83 -13.18
CA ARG A 111 -8.24 -6.71 -13.99
C ARG A 111 -7.22 -7.29 -14.97
N PRO A 112 -7.54 -7.40 -16.27
CA PRO A 112 -6.57 -7.80 -17.27
C PRO A 112 -5.64 -6.61 -17.50
N GLU A 113 -4.52 -6.58 -16.79
CA GLU A 113 -3.38 -5.73 -17.13
C GLU A 113 -2.24 -6.60 -17.69
N ASP A 114 -1.43 -5.96 -18.53
CA ASP A 114 -0.45 -6.56 -19.44
C ASP A 114 0.40 -7.67 -18.79
N ILE A 115 0.57 -8.78 -19.50
CA ILE A 115 1.02 -10.12 -19.06
C ILE A 115 2.52 -10.16 -18.70
N ALA A 116 3.00 -9.24 -17.85
CA ALA A 116 4.41 -9.19 -17.50
C ALA A 116 4.67 -9.36 -16.00
N HIS A 117 3.82 -8.87 -15.10
CA HIS A 117 4.14 -8.79 -13.66
C HIS A 117 2.90 -9.08 -12.80
N ASP A 118 3.07 -9.88 -11.75
CA ASP A 118 2.00 -10.13 -10.77
C ASP A 118 1.66 -8.84 -10.00
N ARG A 119 0.38 -8.45 -10.05
CA ARG A 119 -0.16 -7.33 -9.27
C ARG A 119 -0.55 -7.83 -7.88
N TRP A 120 -0.03 -7.17 -6.86
CA TRP A 120 -0.38 -7.46 -5.47
C TRP A 120 -1.26 -6.34 -4.93
N ASP A 121 -2.36 -6.69 -4.28
CA ASP A 121 -3.27 -5.75 -3.64
C ASP A 121 -3.79 -6.32 -2.31
N VAL A 122 -4.36 -5.46 -1.48
CA VAL A 122 -5.06 -5.89 -0.25
C VAL A 122 -6.51 -5.42 -0.30
N ALA A 123 -7.45 -6.35 -0.21
CA ALA A 123 -8.85 -6.05 -0.02
C ALA A 123 -9.17 -5.98 1.47
N ILE A 124 -9.72 -4.84 1.91
CA ILE A 124 -10.21 -4.62 3.26
C ILE A 124 -11.73 -4.56 3.18
N GLU A 125 -12.39 -5.58 3.70
CA GLU A 125 -13.84 -5.68 3.72
C GLU A 125 -14.36 -5.09 5.02
N THR A 126 -15.36 -4.22 4.89
CA THR A 126 -16.08 -3.61 6.00
C THR A 126 -17.57 -3.85 5.83
N LEU A 127 -18.34 -3.53 6.87
CA LEU A 127 -19.80 -3.54 6.80
C LEU A 127 -20.38 -2.62 5.69
N ASP A 128 -19.66 -1.57 5.28
CA ASP A 128 -20.11 -0.61 4.27
C ASP A 128 -19.67 -0.95 2.84
N GLY A 129 -18.75 -1.90 2.70
CA GLY A 129 -18.16 -2.28 1.42
C GLY A 129 -16.68 -2.62 1.51
N THR A 130 -16.05 -2.71 0.35
CA THR A 130 -14.66 -3.18 0.21
C THR A 130 -13.76 -2.05 -0.29
N THR A 131 -12.68 -1.78 0.44
CA THR A 131 -11.61 -0.88 0.01
C THR A 131 -10.44 -1.71 -0.53
N ILE A 132 -10.02 -1.44 -1.77
CA ILE A 132 -8.84 -2.08 -2.36
C ILE A 132 -7.63 -1.16 -2.18
N VAL A 133 -6.63 -1.65 -1.46
CA VAL A 133 -5.34 -1.00 -1.29
C VAL A 133 -4.42 -1.47 -2.41
N GLU A 134 -4.14 -0.57 -3.35
CA GLU A 134 -3.36 -0.89 -4.53
C GLU A 134 -1.86 -0.90 -4.19
N CYS A 135 -1.26 -2.10 -4.08
CA CYS A 135 0.19 -2.22 -3.83
C CYS A 135 1.00 -2.24 -5.13
N GLY A 136 0.32 -2.39 -6.27
CA GLY A 136 0.85 -2.19 -7.61
C GLY A 136 1.59 -3.42 -8.18
N ALA A 137 2.11 -3.26 -9.40
CA ALA A 137 2.79 -4.32 -10.16
C ALA A 137 4.26 -3.98 -10.54
N ILE A 138 4.83 -2.89 -9.99
CA ILE A 138 6.10 -2.30 -10.46
C ILE A 138 7.30 -3.22 -10.25
N ARG A 139 7.37 -3.88 -9.09
CA ARG A 139 8.40 -4.89 -8.76
C ARG A 139 7.76 -5.92 -7.85
N GLU A 140 7.64 -7.15 -8.36
CA GLU A 140 6.95 -8.26 -7.68
C GLU A 140 7.29 -8.35 -6.19
N ARG A 141 8.58 -8.42 -5.84
CA ARG A 141 9.02 -8.54 -4.44
C ARG A 141 8.62 -7.36 -3.56
N ILE A 142 8.62 -6.13 -4.08
CA ILE A 142 8.25 -4.93 -3.30
C ILE A 142 6.74 -4.88 -3.13
N SER A 143 5.99 -5.08 -4.21
CA SER A 143 4.52 -5.12 -4.17
C SER A 143 4.01 -6.20 -3.21
N GLN A 144 4.62 -7.38 -3.24
CA GLN A 144 4.33 -8.47 -2.32
C GLN A 144 4.65 -8.10 -0.85
N GLU A 145 5.82 -7.52 -0.59
CA GLU A 145 6.20 -7.13 0.77
C GLU A 145 5.24 -6.08 1.35
N LEU A 146 4.85 -5.09 0.54
CA LEU A 146 3.87 -4.06 0.92
C LEU A 146 2.51 -4.69 1.24
N ALA A 147 1.99 -5.54 0.34
CA ALA A 147 0.72 -6.20 0.53
C ALA A 147 0.72 -7.07 1.80
N ARG A 148 1.79 -7.86 2.02
CA ARG A 148 1.95 -8.67 3.23
C ARG A 148 2.02 -7.82 4.49
N ARG A 149 2.76 -6.72 4.49
CA ARG A 149 2.91 -5.85 5.66
C ARG A 149 1.58 -5.21 6.07
N ILE A 150 0.77 -4.78 5.11
CA ILE A 150 -0.57 -4.24 5.35
C ILE A 150 -1.49 -5.34 5.87
N PHE A 151 -1.54 -6.49 5.18
CA PHE A 151 -2.36 -7.63 5.60
C PHE A 151 -2.04 -8.10 7.02
N ASP A 152 -0.76 -8.31 7.33
CA ASP A 152 -0.32 -8.80 8.63
C ASP A 152 -0.70 -7.81 9.75
N ARG A 153 -0.65 -6.50 9.49
CA ARG A 153 -1.04 -5.51 10.48
C ARG A 153 -2.53 -5.51 10.76
N ILE A 154 -3.36 -5.54 9.72
CA ILE A 154 -4.83 -5.58 9.87
C ILE A 154 -5.26 -6.90 10.50
N LYS A 155 -4.65 -8.01 10.08
CA LYS A 155 -4.89 -9.32 10.68
C LYS A 155 -4.60 -9.32 12.17
N LEU A 156 -3.48 -8.73 12.60
CA LEU A 156 -3.13 -8.67 14.02
C LEU A 156 -4.15 -7.85 14.83
N ASP A 157 -4.59 -6.70 14.31
CA ASP A 157 -5.66 -5.90 14.93
C ASP A 157 -6.98 -6.67 15.03
N LEU A 158 -7.36 -7.42 13.99
CA LEU A 158 -8.55 -8.28 14.03
C LEU A 158 -8.41 -9.42 15.05
N MET A 159 -7.24 -10.05 15.14
CA MET A 159 -6.97 -11.11 16.12
C MET A 159 -7.09 -10.59 17.56
N GLU A 160 -6.50 -9.43 17.86
CA GLU A 160 -6.58 -8.81 19.20
C GLU A 160 -8.05 -8.52 19.61
N ARG A 161 -8.88 -8.10 18.66
CA ARG A 161 -10.32 -7.85 18.88
C ARG A 161 -11.12 -9.14 19.06
N ASP A 162 -10.84 -10.14 18.23
CA ASP A 162 -11.54 -11.42 18.31
C ASP A 162 -11.19 -12.15 19.62
N ASP A 163 -9.94 -12.04 20.11
CA ASP A 163 -9.54 -12.59 21.40
C ASP A 163 -10.22 -11.87 22.57
N THR A 164 -10.36 -10.54 22.50
CA THR A 164 -11.15 -9.76 23.48
C THR A 164 -12.62 -10.20 23.48
N THR A 165 -13.19 -10.44 22.30
CA THR A 165 -14.59 -10.89 22.14
C THR A 165 -14.81 -12.28 22.73
N ARG A 166 -13.85 -13.20 22.59
CA ARG A 166 -13.94 -14.55 23.18
C ARG A 166 -13.79 -14.59 24.69
N ALA A 167 -13.09 -13.62 25.27
CA ALA A 167 -12.89 -13.51 26.72
C ALA A 167 -14.08 -12.87 27.44
N SER A 168 -15.02 -12.27 26.70
CA SER A 168 -16.23 -11.59 27.18
C SER A 168 -17.42 -12.55 27.22
#